data_AF-A0A534W957-F1
#
_entry.id   AF-A0A534W957-F1
#
_cell.length_a   1.000
_cell.length_b   1.000
_cell.length_c   1.000
_cell.angle_alpha   90.00
_cell.angle_beta   90.00
_cell.angle_gamma   90.00
#
_symmetry.space_group_name_H-M   'P 1'
#
loop_
_entity.id
_entity.type
_entity.pdbx_description
1 polymer ?
#
loop_
_entity_poly.entity_id
_entity_poly.type
_entity_poly.pdbx_seq_one_letter_code
_entity_poly.pdbx_strand_id
1 'polypeptide(L)'
;MIRLAGLALLALAAAPAASRAQQGPSAEERFRGLPPEKQEELRRRYRELQQLPPEERQRIQENLARLNRMSPDEHALVDENYRRFRAMPPEQRQQVLQQWQRFRSLSPQEREQLRESLRRVMTADPVQRRQILENMDRWQRMTPEQREDARQRFREQRQERRQERQEQRRERKQERRERHLEQKERLRRH
;
A
#
# COMPACT_ATOMS: atom_id res chain seq x y z
N MET A 1 -3.07 16.74 -19.27
CA MET A 1 -3.93 16.82 -18.08
C MET A 1 -4.87 15.63 -18.08
N ILE A 2 -4.59 14.60 -17.27
CA ILE A 2 -5.45 13.42 -17.17
C ILE A 2 -6.71 13.85 -16.43
N ARG A 3 -7.81 14.05 -17.16
CA ARG A 3 -9.13 14.25 -16.57
C ARG A 3 -9.48 12.95 -15.86
N LEU A 4 -9.29 12.92 -14.54
CA LEU A 4 -9.91 11.90 -13.70
C LEU A 4 -11.41 12.17 -13.74
N ALA A 5 -12.04 11.68 -14.79
CA ALA A 5 -13.48 11.58 -14.85
C ALA A 5 -13.89 10.79 -13.63
N GLY A 6 -14.57 11.47 -12.70
CA GLY A 6 -15.38 10.80 -11.70
C GLY A 6 -16.42 9.97 -12.45
N LEU A 7 -16.05 8.73 -12.76
CA LEU A 7 -16.96 7.72 -13.26
C LEU A 7 -17.98 7.51 -12.15
N ALA A 8 -19.13 8.16 -12.32
CA ALA A 8 -20.35 7.70 -11.68
C ALA A 8 -20.48 6.22 -12.05
N LEU A 9 -20.58 5.39 -11.03
CA LEU A 9 -20.87 3.97 -11.11
C LEU A 9 -22.04 3.73 -12.09
N LEU A 10 -21.72 3.24 -13.28
CA LEU A 10 -22.63 2.46 -14.09
C LEU A 10 -22.29 0.99 -13.80
N ALA A 11 -22.88 0.47 -12.74
CA ALA A 11 -22.93 -0.97 -12.51
C ALA A 11 -23.94 -1.58 -13.50
N LEU A 12 -23.51 -1.82 -14.75
CA LEU A 12 -24.16 -2.81 -15.60
C LEU A 12 -23.61 -4.18 -15.16
N ALA A 13 -24.34 -4.85 -14.28
CA ALA A 13 -24.04 -6.22 -13.91
C ALA A 13 -24.29 -7.14 -15.11
N ALA A 14 -23.22 -7.76 -15.62
CA ALA A 14 -23.31 -8.94 -16.47
C ALA A 14 -22.75 -10.11 -15.67
N ALA A 15 -23.62 -11.02 -15.24
CA ALA A 15 -23.27 -12.32 -14.66
C ALA A 15 -23.95 -13.43 -15.48
N PRO A 16 -23.29 -14.58 -15.71
CA PRO A 16 -23.86 -15.67 -16.50
C PRO A 16 -24.92 -16.43 -15.71
N ALA A 17 -25.89 -16.96 -16.45
CA ALA A 17 -27.10 -17.59 -15.95
C ALA A 17 -26.82 -18.93 -15.25
N ALA A 18 -27.30 -19.07 -14.01
CA ALA A 18 -27.92 -20.29 -13.51
C ALA A 18 -28.78 -19.95 -12.27
N SER A 19 -30.09 -20.12 -12.44
CA SER A 19 -31.08 -20.44 -11.39
C SER A 19 -31.48 -19.34 -10.39
N ARG A 20 -32.66 -18.76 -10.69
CA ARG A 20 -33.67 -18.27 -9.73
C ARG A 20 -33.34 -17.00 -8.92
N ALA A 21 -32.98 -15.90 -9.60
CA ALA A 21 -33.01 -14.54 -9.02
C ALA A 21 -33.07 -13.39 -10.08
N GLN A 22 -33.80 -13.55 -11.19
CA GLN A 22 -34.00 -12.47 -12.19
C GLN A 22 -35.36 -11.77 -12.04
N GLN A 23 -35.75 -11.37 -10.83
CA GLN A 23 -36.98 -10.59 -10.59
C GLN A 23 -36.70 -9.08 -10.47
N GLY A 24 -35.73 -8.57 -11.24
CA GLY A 24 -35.41 -7.15 -11.27
C GLY A 24 -35.56 -6.59 -12.68
N PRO A 25 -35.90 -5.30 -12.84
CA PRO A 25 -35.94 -4.67 -14.15
C PRO A 25 -34.58 -4.83 -14.85
N SER A 26 -34.64 -5.11 -16.15
CA SER A 26 -33.48 -5.10 -17.05
C SER A 26 -32.72 -3.77 -16.95
N ALA A 27 -31.47 -3.75 -17.40
CA ALA A 27 -30.69 -2.50 -17.42
C ALA A 27 -31.37 -1.41 -18.27
N GLU A 28 -32.07 -1.82 -19.34
CA GLU A 28 -32.84 -0.93 -20.21
C GLU A 28 -34.08 -0.38 -19.50
N GLU A 29 -34.86 -1.21 -18.81
CA GLU A 29 -36.02 -0.77 -18.03
C GLU A 29 -35.60 0.19 -16.90
N ARG A 30 -34.48 -0.11 -16.23
CA ARG A 30 -33.88 0.80 -15.23
C ARG A 30 -33.52 2.14 -15.84
N PHE A 31 -32.90 2.15 -17.02
CA PHE A 31 -32.54 3.39 -17.72
C PHE A 31 -33.78 4.20 -18.12
N ARG A 32 -34.80 3.55 -18.69
CA ARG A 32 -36.07 4.20 -19.08
C ARG A 32 -36.82 4.77 -17.88
N GLY A 33 -36.69 4.15 -16.71
CA GLY A 33 -37.27 4.63 -15.45
C GLY A 33 -36.53 5.80 -14.80
N LEU A 34 -35.36 6.22 -15.32
CA LEU A 34 -34.65 7.39 -14.79
C LEU A 34 -35.31 8.70 -15.24
N PRO A 35 -35.23 9.78 -14.44
CA PRO A 35 -35.59 11.13 -14.87
C PRO A 35 -34.88 11.52 -16.18
N PRO A 36 -35.51 12.30 -17.06
CA PRO A 36 -34.96 12.64 -18.37
C PRO A 36 -33.58 13.32 -18.28
N GLU A 37 -33.35 14.13 -17.25
CA GLU A 37 -32.05 14.79 -17.00
C GLU A 37 -30.96 13.76 -16.70
N LYS A 38 -31.30 12.69 -15.97
CA LYS A 38 -30.37 11.60 -15.64
C LYS A 38 -30.11 10.72 -16.86
N GLN A 39 -31.13 10.46 -17.68
CA GLN A 39 -30.95 9.76 -18.94
C GLN A 39 -29.97 10.52 -19.85
N GLU A 40 -30.14 11.84 -19.99
CA GLU A 40 -29.25 12.65 -20.83
C GLU A 40 -27.82 12.73 -20.25
N GLU A 41 -27.68 12.85 -18.92
CA GLU A 41 -26.37 12.76 -18.26
C GLU A 41 -25.64 11.45 -18.60
N LEU A 42 -26.35 10.32 -18.54
CA LEU A 42 -25.79 9.01 -18.87
C LEU A 42 -25.46 8.89 -20.36
N ARG A 43 -26.32 9.36 -21.26
CA ARG A 43 -26.04 9.38 -22.71
C ARG A 43 -24.80 10.22 -23.02
N ARG A 44 -24.62 11.38 -22.37
CA ARG A 44 -23.43 12.21 -22.52
C ARG A 44 -22.17 11.49 -22.03
N ARG A 45 -22.19 10.94 -20.82
CA ARG A 45 -21.06 10.16 -20.26
C ARG A 45 -20.70 8.95 -21.13
N TYR A 46 -21.70 8.30 -21.73
CA TYR A 46 -21.47 7.20 -22.65
C TYR A 46 -20.78 7.65 -23.93
N ARG A 47 -21.19 8.78 -24.52
CA ARG A 47 -20.49 9.38 -25.68
C ARG A 47 -19.04 9.75 -25.32
N GLU A 48 -18.81 10.36 -24.16
CA GLU A 48 -17.46 10.68 -23.67
C GLU A 48 -16.60 9.41 -23.54
N LEU A 49 -17.16 8.33 -22.98
CA LEU A 49 -16.47 7.04 -22.85
C LEU A 49 -16.12 6.44 -24.22
N GLN A 50 -17.01 6.54 -25.21
CA GLN A 50 -16.76 6.04 -26.56
C GLN A 50 -15.59 6.76 -27.25
N GLN A 51 -15.39 8.04 -26.94
CA GLN A 51 -14.30 8.88 -27.47
C GLN A 51 -12.95 8.64 -26.81
N LEU A 52 -12.88 7.90 -25.70
CA LEU A 52 -11.61 7.58 -25.06
C LEU A 52 -10.76 6.62 -25.91
N PRO A 53 -9.42 6.72 -25.83
CA PRO A 53 -8.52 5.74 -26.45
C PRO A 53 -8.86 4.30 -26.05
N PRO A 54 -8.67 3.30 -26.94
CA PRO A 54 -8.96 1.90 -26.65
C PRO A 54 -8.36 1.41 -25.32
N GLU A 55 -7.14 1.81 -25.00
CA GLU A 55 -6.42 1.42 -23.79
C GLU A 55 -7.06 2.00 -22.52
N GLU A 56 -7.59 3.23 -22.60
CA GLU A 56 -8.31 3.83 -21.49
C GLU A 56 -9.67 3.16 -21.26
N ARG A 57 -10.38 2.85 -22.35
CA ARG A 57 -11.64 2.09 -22.28
C ARG A 57 -11.43 0.72 -21.68
N GLN A 58 -10.37 0.01 -22.08
CA GLN A 58 -10.03 -1.29 -21.52
C GLN A 58 -9.74 -1.19 -20.01
N ARG A 59 -8.97 -0.20 -19.58
CA ARG A 59 -8.70 0.03 -18.13
C ARG A 59 -9.99 0.28 -17.34
N ILE A 60 -10.93 1.02 -17.91
CA ILE A 60 -12.23 1.26 -17.27
C ILE A 60 -13.02 -0.05 -17.15
N GLN A 61 -13.08 -0.85 -18.22
CA GLN A 61 -13.75 -2.15 -18.21
C GLN A 61 -13.14 -3.10 -17.18
N GLU A 62 -11.81 -3.20 -17.10
CA GLU A 62 -11.11 -4.01 -16.09
C GLU A 62 -11.41 -3.55 -14.65
N ASN A 63 -11.43 -2.23 -14.42
CA ASN A 63 -11.78 -1.68 -13.11
C ASN A 63 -13.24 -1.97 -12.73
N LEU A 64 -14.18 -1.86 -13.69
CA LEU A 64 -15.59 -2.21 -13.48
C LEU A 64 -15.76 -3.71 -13.20
N ALA A 65 -15.07 -4.56 -13.95
CA ALA A 65 -15.08 -6.00 -13.71
C ALA A 65 -14.53 -6.36 -12.33
N ARG A 66 -13.48 -5.66 -11.86
CA ARG A 66 -12.96 -5.83 -10.50
C ARG A 66 -13.97 -5.38 -9.45
N LEU A 67 -14.58 -4.21 -9.64
CA LEU A 67 -15.62 -3.70 -8.73
C LEU A 67 -16.79 -4.67 -8.65
N ASN A 68 -17.34 -5.15 -9.76
CA ASN A 68 -18.48 -6.09 -9.76
C ASN A 68 -18.19 -7.43 -9.08
N ARG A 69 -16.93 -7.78 -8.84
CA ARG A 69 -16.51 -9.01 -8.14
C ARG A 69 -16.24 -8.79 -6.66
N MET A 70 -16.30 -7.54 -6.17
CA MET A 70 -16.08 -7.23 -4.76
C MET A 70 -17.24 -7.72 -3.90
N SER A 71 -16.94 -8.06 -2.65
CA SER A 71 -17.95 -8.32 -1.63
C SER A 71 -18.70 -7.03 -1.24
N PRO A 72 -19.87 -7.12 -0.60
CA PRO A 72 -20.58 -5.94 -0.10
C PRO A 72 -19.74 -5.06 0.83
N ASP A 73 -18.90 -5.67 1.68
CA ASP A 73 -18.01 -4.94 2.61
C ASP A 73 -16.89 -4.21 1.86
N GLU A 74 -16.31 -4.84 0.84
CA GLU A 74 -15.31 -4.22 -0.03
C GLU A 74 -15.90 -3.05 -0.82
N HIS A 75 -17.14 -3.21 -1.33
CA HIS A 75 -17.89 -2.12 -1.96
C HIS A 75 -18.10 -0.94 -1.00
N ALA A 76 -18.54 -1.21 0.23
CA ALA A 76 -18.75 -0.17 1.23
C ALA A 76 -17.46 0.61 1.53
N LEU A 77 -16.31 -0.08 1.59
CA LEU A 77 -15.01 0.54 1.77
C LEU A 77 -14.62 1.43 0.58
N VAL A 78 -14.85 0.98 -0.66
CA VAL A 78 -14.59 1.78 -1.87
C VAL A 78 -15.46 3.04 -1.86
N ASP A 79 -16.74 2.91 -1.54
CA ASP A 79 -17.67 4.03 -1.49
C ASP A 79 -17.31 5.03 -0.38
N GLU A 80 -16.89 4.55 0.79
CA GLU A 80 -16.38 5.40 1.86
C GLU A 80 -15.12 6.16 1.42
N ASN A 81 -14.14 5.47 0.85
CA ASN A 81 -12.92 6.08 0.36
C ASN A 81 -13.20 7.13 -0.72
N TYR A 82 -14.14 6.86 -1.62
CA TYR A 82 -14.55 7.81 -2.65
C TYR A 82 -15.24 9.04 -2.05
N ARG A 83 -16.13 8.86 -1.06
CA ARG A 83 -16.76 9.99 -0.34
C ARG A 83 -15.73 10.86 0.36
N ARG A 84 -14.79 10.26 1.08
CA ARG A 84 -13.67 10.96 1.73
C ARG A 84 -12.84 11.73 0.71
N PHE A 85 -12.46 11.09 -0.40
CA PHE A 85 -11.70 11.75 -1.46
C PHE A 85 -12.45 12.93 -2.08
N ARG A 86 -13.76 12.81 -2.33
CA ARG A 86 -14.58 13.90 -2.88
C ARG A 86 -14.75 15.08 -1.92
N ALA A 87 -14.76 14.82 -0.62
CA ALA A 87 -14.88 15.84 0.41
C ALA A 87 -13.56 16.60 0.66
N MET A 88 -12.42 16.10 0.17
CA MET A 88 -11.14 16.77 0.32
C MET A 88 -11.09 18.10 -0.48
N PRO A 89 -10.43 19.15 0.07
CA PRO A 89 -10.08 20.35 -0.68
C PRO A 89 -9.37 20.03 -2.00
N PRO A 90 -9.54 20.86 -3.05
CA PRO A 90 -8.91 20.64 -4.36
C PRO A 90 -7.41 20.34 -4.29
N GLU A 91 -6.67 21.06 -3.43
CA GLU A 91 -5.23 20.94 -3.27
C GLU A 91 -4.85 19.58 -2.67
N GLN A 92 -5.58 19.13 -1.65
CA GLN A 92 -5.39 17.82 -1.04
C GLN A 92 -5.72 16.70 -2.02
N ARG A 93 -6.79 16.84 -2.83
CA ARG A 93 -7.10 15.89 -3.89
C ARG A 93 -5.96 15.80 -4.89
N GLN A 94 -5.42 16.93 -5.34
CA GLN A 94 -4.28 16.93 -6.26
C GLN A 94 -3.07 16.23 -5.66
N GLN A 95 -2.76 16.45 -4.37
CA GLN A 95 -1.67 15.73 -3.69
C GLN A 95 -1.89 14.22 -3.69
N VAL A 96 -3.08 13.74 -3.32
CA VAL A 96 -3.40 12.31 -3.34
C VAL A 96 -3.21 11.71 -4.74
N LEU A 97 -3.67 12.42 -5.76
CA LEU A 97 -3.55 11.97 -7.16
C LEU A 97 -2.10 11.93 -7.64
N GLN A 98 -1.28 12.91 -7.26
CA GLN A 98 0.15 12.93 -7.57
C GLN A 98 0.87 11.76 -6.87
N GLN A 99 0.58 11.50 -5.59
CA GLN A 99 1.17 10.36 -4.87
C GLN A 99 0.74 9.03 -5.48
N TRP A 100 -0.53 8.91 -5.87
CA TRP A 100 -1.04 7.74 -6.57
C TRP A 100 -0.34 7.52 -7.91
N GLN A 101 -0.11 8.59 -8.69
CA GLN A 101 0.62 8.49 -9.96
C GLN A 101 2.07 8.05 -9.73
N ARG A 102 2.77 8.61 -8.74
CA ARG A 102 4.13 8.19 -8.35
C ARG A 102 4.15 6.72 -7.93
N PHE A 103 3.19 6.29 -7.11
CA PHE A 103 3.07 4.89 -6.71
C PHE A 103 2.87 3.96 -7.92
N ARG A 104 2.05 4.37 -8.90
CA ARG A 104 1.81 3.61 -10.13
C ARG A 104 2.98 3.63 -11.10
N SER A 105 3.92 4.56 -11.00
CA SER A 105 5.15 4.53 -11.80
C SER A 105 6.23 3.62 -11.20
N LEU A 106 6.12 3.25 -9.92
CA LEU A 106 7.04 2.28 -9.30
C LEU A 106 6.93 0.91 -9.98
N SER A 107 8.04 0.17 -10.01
CA SER A 107 8.07 -1.24 -10.40
C SER A 107 7.23 -2.10 -9.44
N PRO A 108 6.79 -3.31 -9.85
CA PRO A 108 6.05 -4.20 -8.96
C PRO A 108 6.78 -4.49 -7.64
N GLN A 109 8.10 -4.66 -7.68
CA GLN A 109 8.92 -4.91 -6.50
C GLN A 109 8.95 -3.70 -5.55
N GLU A 110 9.18 -2.50 -6.06
CA GLU A 110 9.19 -1.27 -5.25
C GLU A 110 7.82 -1.00 -4.62
N ARG A 111 6.72 -1.28 -5.34
CA ARG A 111 5.37 -1.18 -4.76
C ARG A 111 5.18 -2.12 -3.60
N GLU A 112 5.66 -3.35 -3.71
CA GLU A 112 5.53 -4.33 -2.64
C GLU A 112 6.38 -3.94 -1.43
N GLN A 113 7.62 -3.50 -1.64
CA GLN A 113 8.46 -2.98 -0.56
C GLN A 113 7.80 -1.79 0.17
N LEU A 114 7.15 -0.89 -0.56
CA LEU A 114 6.42 0.21 0.05
C LEU A 114 5.22 -0.29 0.85
N ARG A 115 4.44 -1.25 0.32
CA ARG A 115 3.31 -1.85 1.04
C ARG A 115 3.75 -2.55 2.31
N GLU A 116 4.84 -3.33 2.26
CA GLU A 116 5.39 -3.98 3.45
C GLU A 116 5.85 -2.97 4.49
N SER A 117 6.52 -1.89 4.05
CA SER A 117 6.95 -0.81 4.92
C SER A 117 5.76 -0.15 5.60
N LEU A 118 4.70 0.18 4.84
CA LEU A 118 3.47 0.74 5.38
C LEU A 118 2.77 -0.23 6.34
N ARG A 119 2.68 -1.52 5.98
CA ARG A 119 2.11 -2.56 6.83
C ARG A 119 2.84 -2.63 8.16
N ARG A 120 4.17 -2.62 8.16
CA ARG A 120 5.01 -2.60 9.37
C ARG A 120 4.66 -1.42 10.28
N VAL A 121 4.47 -0.22 9.74
CA VAL A 121 4.07 0.95 10.54
C VAL A 121 2.67 0.79 11.10
N MET A 122 1.72 0.32 10.29
CA MET A 122 0.31 0.18 10.68
C MET A 122 0.06 -0.97 11.67
N THR A 123 0.92 -1.99 11.70
CA THR A 123 0.82 -3.12 12.64
C THR A 123 1.74 -2.98 13.84
N ALA A 124 2.69 -2.05 13.85
CA ALA A 124 3.53 -1.77 15.01
C ALA A 124 2.68 -1.33 16.21
N ASP A 125 3.12 -1.67 17.42
CA ASP A 125 2.49 -1.18 18.64
C ASP A 125 2.58 0.36 18.72
N PRO A 126 1.74 1.03 19.53
CA PRO A 126 1.66 2.49 19.54
C PRO A 126 2.99 3.21 19.84
N VAL A 127 3.83 2.64 20.71
CA VAL A 127 5.12 3.24 21.08
C VAL A 127 6.10 3.10 19.93
N GLN A 128 6.21 1.88 19.38
CA GLN A 128 7.07 1.63 18.24
C GLN A 128 6.64 2.43 17.00
N ARG A 129 5.33 2.51 16.73
CA ARG A 129 4.79 3.30 15.62
C ARG A 129 5.17 4.78 15.75
N ARG A 130 5.00 5.36 16.94
CA ARG A 130 5.40 6.74 17.22
C ARG A 130 6.88 6.93 16.93
N GLN A 131 7.73 6.03 17.42
CA GLN A 131 9.17 6.12 17.19
C GLN A 131 9.54 6.05 15.71
N ILE A 132 8.88 5.18 14.93
CA ILE A 132 9.10 5.08 13.48
C ILE A 132 8.71 6.40 12.80
N LEU A 133 7.55 6.96 13.12
CA LEU A 133 7.07 8.19 12.50
C LEU A 133 7.98 9.38 12.84
N GLU A 134 8.43 9.50 14.09
CA GLU A 134 9.41 10.53 14.49
C GLU A 134 10.75 10.38 13.78
N ASN A 135 11.24 9.15 13.62
CA ASN A 135 12.46 8.89 12.85
C ASN A 135 12.31 9.29 11.39
N MET A 136 11.16 8.98 10.77
CA MET A 136 10.85 9.36 9.40
C MET A 136 10.77 10.88 9.23
N ASP A 137 10.11 11.58 10.15
CA ASP A 137 10.00 13.04 10.13
C ASP A 137 11.38 13.71 10.29
N ARG A 138 12.20 13.25 11.25
CA ARG A 138 13.59 13.69 11.39
C ARG A 138 14.37 13.49 10.09
N TRP A 139 14.26 12.32 9.49
CA TRP A 139 14.96 12.00 8.24
C TRP A 139 14.54 12.92 7.07
N GLN A 140 13.24 13.22 6.97
CA GLN A 140 12.71 14.11 5.93
C GLN A 140 13.24 15.55 6.07
N ARG A 141 13.41 16.02 7.31
CA ARG A 141 13.94 17.36 7.61
C ARG A 141 15.45 17.49 7.44
N MET A 142 16.19 16.38 7.40
CA MET A 142 17.64 16.40 7.20
C MET A 142 18.04 16.84 5.79
N THR A 143 19.13 17.61 5.70
CA THR A 143 19.81 17.90 4.44
C THR A 143 20.50 16.65 3.87
N PRO A 144 20.87 16.63 2.58
CA PRO A 144 21.62 15.52 2.00
C PRO A 144 22.91 15.19 2.76
N GLU A 145 23.65 16.21 3.21
CA GLU A 145 24.88 16.06 3.99
C GLU A 145 24.61 15.44 5.37
N GLN A 146 23.59 15.95 6.09
CA GLN A 146 23.19 15.39 7.39
C GLN A 146 22.74 13.92 7.28
N ARG A 147 22.08 13.55 6.18
CA ARG A 147 21.69 12.15 5.93
C ARG A 147 22.91 11.26 5.70
N GLU A 148 23.94 11.76 5.02
CA GLU A 148 25.15 10.98 4.77
C GLU A 148 25.99 10.80 6.05
N ASP A 149 26.13 11.86 6.85
CA ASP A 149 26.73 11.76 8.19
C ASP A 149 25.96 10.77 9.08
N ALA A 150 24.63 10.86 9.13
CA ALA A 150 23.81 9.91 9.88
C ALA A 150 24.01 8.45 9.42
N ARG A 151 24.13 8.22 8.10
CA ARG A 151 24.44 6.89 7.54
C ARG A 151 25.82 6.42 7.96
N GLN A 152 26.82 7.31 7.92
CA GLN A 152 28.18 6.99 8.32
C GLN A 152 28.24 6.57 9.78
N ARG A 153 27.68 7.38 10.69
CA ARG A 153 27.61 7.04 12.12
C ARG A 153 26.90 5.72 12.36
N PHE A 154 25.79 5.47 11.65
CA PHE A 154 25.08 4.20 11.77
C PHE A 154 25.92 3.01 11.28
N ARG A 155 26.70 3.18 10.20
CA ARG A 155 27.63 2.17 9.69
C ARG A 155 28.73 1.86 10.71
N GLU A 156 29.37 2.88 11.26
CA GLU A 156 30.44 2.76 12.28
C GLU A 156 29.92 2.04 13.52
N GLN A 157 28.81 2.51 14.10
CA GLN A 157 28.19 1.88 15.28
C GLN A 157 27.79 0.42 15.02
N ARG A 158 27.41 0.08 13.79
CA ARG A 158 27.10 -1.32 13.42
C ARG A 158 28.36 -2.17 13.36
N GLN A 159 29.48 -1.62 12.91
CA GLN A 159 30.78 -2.29 12.87
C GLN A 159 31.33 -2.52 14.27
N GLU A 160 31.31 -1.51 15.14
CA GLU A 160 31.73 -1.61 16.55
C GLU A 160 30.98 -2.74 17.27
N ARG A 161 29.64 -2.71 17.25
CA ARG A 161 28.83 -3.79 17.84
C ARG A 161 29.12 -5.16 17.24
N ARG A 162 29.55 -5.23 15.97
CA ARG A 162 29.94 -6.50 15.36
C ARG A 162 31.29 -6.98 15.90
N GLN A 163 32.25 -6.08 16.11
CA GLN A 163 33.55 -6.38 16.69
C GLN A 163 33.41 -6.82 18.15
N GLU A 164 32.66 -6.08 18.97
CA GLU A 164 32.35 -6.44 20.37
C GLU A 164 31.76 -7.85 20.46
N ARG A 165 30.78 -8.17 19.60
CA ARG A 165 30.18 -9.52 19.57
C ARG A 165 31.17 -10.60 19.15
N GLN A 166 32.17 -10.29 18.33
CA GLN A 166 33.21 -11.24 17.96
C GLN A 166 34.20 -11.46 19.09
N GLU A 167 34.59 -10.40 19.79
CA GLU A 167 35.45 -10.44 20.97
C GLU A 167 34.81 -11.27 22.09
N GLN A 168 33.57 -10.96 22.47
CA GLN A 168 32.81 -11.76 23.44
C GLN A 168 32.72 -13.23 23.04
N ARG A 169 32.63 -13.54 21.74
CA ARG A 169 32.65 -14.93 21.26
C ARG A 169 34.01 -15.59 21.39
N ARG A 170 35.11 -14.85 21.24
CA ARG A 170 36.48 -15.35 21.42
C ARG A 170 36.76 -15.61 22.90
N GLU A 171 36.42 -14.67 23.77
CA GLU A 171 36.54 -14.79 25.23
C GLU A 171 35.78 -16.02 25.74
N ARG A 172 34.49 -16.14 25.38
CA ARG A 172 33.68 -17.32 25.76
C ARG A 172 34.28 -18.65 25.29
N LYS A 173 34.97 -18.66 24.14
CA LYS A 173 35.68 -19.86 23.65
C LYS A 173 36.95 -20.14 24.46
N GLN A 174 37.69 -19.10 24.83
CA GLN A 174 38.90 -19.22 25.67
C GLN A 174 38.52 -19.74 27.06
N GLU A 175 37.56 -19.11 27.74
CA GLU A 175 37.07 -19.58 29.04
C GLU A 175 36.59 -21.03 29.00
N ARG A 176 35.90 -21.44 27.92
CA ARG A 176 35.48 -22.84 27.74
C ARG A 176 36.66 -23.79 27.64
N ARG A 177 37.75 -23.39 26.98
CA ARG A 177 38.98 -24.18 26.87
C ARG A 177 39.69 -24.27 28.22
N GLU A 178 39.80 -23.15 28.93
CA GLU A 178 40.42 -23.09 30.27
C GLU A 178 39.67 -23.97 31.27
N ARG A 179 38.34 -23.83 31.36
CA ARG A 179 37.50 -24.70 32.19
C ARG A 179 37.69 -26.19 31.86
N HIS A 180 37.83 -26.53 30.58
CA HIS A 180 38.07 -27.91 30.17
C HIS A 180 39.47 -28.42 30.57
N LEU A 181 40.50 -27.58 30.50
CA LEU A 181 41.86 -27.91 30.94
C LEU A 181 41.92 -28.07 32.46
N GLU A 182 41.33 -27.15 33.22
CA GLU A 182 41.23 -27.25 34.69
C GLU A 182 40.53 -28.54 35.12
N GLN A 183 39.41 -28.88 34.45
CA GLN A 183 38.68 -30.12 34.73
C GLN A 183 39.56 -31.36 34.47
N LYS A 184 40.32 -31.36 33.37
CA LYS A 184 41.28 -32.44 33.07
C LYS A 184 42.40 -32.55 34.10
N GLU A 185 42.93 -31.42 34.58
CA GLU A 185 43.94 -31.43 35.64
C GLU A 185 43.38 -31.96 36.96
N ARG A 186 42.17 -31.55 37.35
CA ARG A 186 41.50 -32.07 38.56
C ARG A 186 41.36 -33.60 38.51
N LEU A 187 40.98 -34.15 37.36
CA LEU A 187 40.85 -35.59 37.16
C LEU A 187 42.19 -36.35 37.16
N ARG A 188 43.32 -35.67 36.95
CA ARG A 188 44.67 -36.29 37.01
C ARG A 188 45.27 -36.29 38.41
N ARG A 189 44.76 -35.45 39.32
CA ARG A 189 45.27 -35.30 40.70
C ARG A 189 44.53 -36.19 41.71
N HIS A 190 43.47 -36.89 41.29
CA HIS A 190 42.72 -37.89 42.03
C HIS A 190 42.94 -39.26 41.41
#